data_AF-A0AAD7XLZ4-F1
#
_entry.id   AF-A0AAD7XLZ4-F1
#
_cell.length_a   1.000
_cell.length_b   1.000
_cell.length_c   1.000
_cell.angle_alpha   90.00
_cell.angle_beta   90.00
_cell.angle_gamma   90.00
#
_symmetry.space_group_name_H-M   'P 1'
#
loop_
_entity.id
_entity.type
_entity.pdbx_description
1 polymer ?
#
loop_
_entity_poly.entity_id
_entity_poly.type
_entity_poly.pdbx_seq_one_letter_code
_entity_poly.pdbx_strand_id
1 'polypeptide(L)'
;MVEVSDDEEVKKASAFWAGFDLDGRRAELDARALDIADGKEASAEARKQLSRLTSTFRERYMPASARGDGDASRGVLEAMVSSEEEGGAAARRAVDEVCGREGRIWSGAVDLLRAYQEELDALSRRARSSDSAFLSLYRSLYAAPDPANALRRAGREAQRVRELGAENDKLANELKTYDGEFAQLKNQELKIRKLEDALRDAEREADARAEQRAEQRAAEVEREAEARVDAARDRERGLERRLQHVAREKGELEKRLASPAAEKKPPRGEETPVHDDVVAADATERAAAAEREVAMLRSVLKKSARDQSQDLKRRLEEAEAECCDSRSALADSRREANALRDENSDLQDRTATLESALEDVRKRAADDRRELEALRRSLADDDPERTVDSQLSARLRHATDEAAALRARLAALHADDALDPKLLQRRLAALERDVAAARDAARREKAAKDKLARENFQLVDKLRRSKSDVEAPDDPTLDPFAQFEKNERARALSKLTFPEKIAIPLLRHSAARRCAFLYVTTLHFLVFAATIYFSHSSECSPCHCGIIESRPLG
;
A
#
# COMPACT_ATOMS: atom_id res chain seq x y z
N MET A 1 22.57 -19.95 -4.85
CA MET A 1 23.36 -20.60 -5.93
C MET A 1 22.48 -21.41 -6.89
N VAL A 2 21.27 -21.84 -6.49
CA VAL A 2 20.33 -22.59 -7.35
C VAL A 2 19.65 -21.70 -8.41
N GLU A 3 19.23 -20.48 -8.06
CA GLU A 3 18.45 -19.61 -8.98
C GLU A 3 19.24 -19.07 -10.21
N VAL A 4 20.57 -19.01 -10.13
CA VAL A 4 21.39 -18.52 -11.25
C VAL A 4 21.50 -19.57 -12.36
N SER A 5 21.35 -20.86 -12.03
CA SER A 5 21.41 -21.96 -13.00
C SER A 5 20.21 -21.91 -13.95
N ASP A 6 19.02 -21.64 -13.41
CA ASP A 6 17.77 -21.68 -14.17
C ASP A 6 17.68 -20.57 -15.23
N ASP A 7 18.27 -19.39 -14.98
CA ASP A 7 18.27 -18.29 -15.95
C ASP A 7 19.15 -18.57 -17.16
N GLU A 8 20.32 -19.15 -16.92
CA GLU A 8 21.22 -19.53 -18.01
C GLU A 8 20.63 -20.67 -18.85
N GLU A 9 19.87 -21.57 -18.24
CA GLU A 9 19.12 -22.60 -18.96
C GLU A 9 17.98 -22.00 -19.79
N VAL A 10 17.19 -21.07 -19.25
CA VAL A 10 16.13 -20.38 -20.00
C VAL A 10 16.69 -19.55 -21.15
N LYS A 11 17.83 -18.87 -20.96
CA LYS A 11 18.51 -18.15 -22.04
C LYS A 11 19.03 -19.08 -23.13
N LYS A 12 19.67 -20.20 -22.76
CA LYS A 12 20.14 -21.21 -23.73
C LYS A 12 18.98 -21.81 -24.52
N ALA A 13 17.89 -22.17 -23.83
CA ALA A 13 16.69 -22.68 -24.48
C ALA A 13 16.07 -21.63 -25.41
N SER A 14 15.98 -20.37 -24.98
CA SER A 14 15.47 -19.28 -25.79
C SER A 14 16.31 -19.04 -27.05
N ALA A 15 17.65 -19.07 -26.93
CA ALA A 15 18.57 -18.91 -28.04
C ALA A 15 18.47 -20.08 -29.04
N PHE A 16 18.37 -21.31 -28.53
CA PHE A 16 18.17 -22.50 -29.36
C PHE A 16 16.88 -22.40 -30.17
N TRP A 17 15.74 -22.13 -29.52
CA TRP A 17 14.45 -22.05 -30.20
C TRP A 17 14.34 -20.86 -31.14
N ALA A 18 14.99 -19.74 -30.83
CA ALA A 18 15.09 -18.60 -31.73
C ALA A 18 15.87 -18.91 -33.01
N GLY A 19 16.93 -19.74 -32.92
CA GLY A 19 17.67 -20.20 -34.09
C GLY A 19 16.97 -21.35 -34.84
N PHE A 20 16.16 -22.13 -34.13
CA PHE A 20 15.35 -23.18 -34.73
C PHE A 20 14.23 -22.59 -35.60
N ASP A 21 13.58 -21.50 -35.15
CA ASP A 21 12.51 -20.79 -35.87
C ASP A 21 11.41 -21.74 -36.38
N LEU A 22 10.63 -22.26 -35.43
CA LEU A 22 9.59 -23.24 -35.74
C LEU A 22 8.54 -22.65 -36.69
N ASP A 23 8.20 -21.37 -36.51
CA ASP A 23 7.20 -20.69 -37.33
C ASP A 23 7.69 -20.51 -38.77
N GLY A 24 8.95 -20.13 -38.98
CA GLY A 24 9.56 -20.05 -40.31
C GLY A 24 9.63 -21.39 -41.04
N ARG A 25 9.80 -22.49 -40.30
CA ARG A 25 9.88 -23.86 -40.85
C ARG A 25 8.53 -24.51 -41.14
N ARG A 26 7.40 -23.91 -40.76
CA ARG A 26 6.05 -24.48 -41.01
C ARG A 26 5.82 -24.76 -42.49
N ALA A 27 6.24 -23.86 -43.38
CA ALA A 27 6.09 -24.03 -44.83
C ALA A 27 6.87 -25.26 -45.35
N GLU A 28 8.06 -25.52 -44.82
CA GLU A 28 8.84 -26.72 -45.17
C GLU A 28 8.20 -28.00 -44.64
N LEU A 29 7.61 -27.95 -43.44
CA LEU A 29 6.87 -29.06 -42.86
C LEU A 29 5.60 -29.38 -43.67
N ASP A 30 4.89 -28.36 -44.14
CA ASP A 30 3.69 -28.50 -44.97
C ASP A 30 4.02 -29.09 -46.34
N ALA A 31 5.09 -28.60 -46.99
CA ALA A 31 5.58 -29.16 -48.24
C ALA A 31 5.90 -30.65 -48.10
N ARG A 32 6.62 -31.04 -47.03
CA ARG A 32 6.92 -32.47 -46.78
C ARG A 32 5.68 -33.28 -46.42
N ALA A 33 4.71 -32.70 -45.71
CA ALA A 33 3.47 -33.39 -45.38
C ALA A 33 2.63 -33.67 -46.63
N LEU A 34 2.61 -32.73 -47.59
CA LEU A 34 1.99 -32.92 -48.90
C LEU A 34 2.69 -34.00 -49.72
N ASP A 35 4.03 -33.97 -49.81
CA ASP A 35 4.80 -35.00 -50.51
C ASP A 35 4.54 -36.42 -49.94
N ILE A 36 4.43 -36.54 -48.61
CA ILE A 36 4.12 -37.80 -47.94
C ILE A 36 2.67 -38.22 -48.21
N ALA A 37 1.73 -37.28 -48.28
CA ALA A 37 0.33 -37.56 -48.61
C ALA A 37 0.18 -38.08 -50.05
N ASP A 38 0.85 -37.45 -51.01
CA ASP A 38 0.86 -37.87 -52.41
C ASP A 38 1.53 -39.25 -52.57
N GLY A 39 2.67 -39.46 -51.90
CA GLY A 39 3.36 -40.74 -51.86
C GLY A 39 2.52 -41.86 -51.22
N LYS A 40 1.72 -41.52 -50.19
CA LYS A 40 0.79 -42.46 -49.55
C LYS A 40 -0.33 -42.89 -50.50
N GLU A 41 -0.94 -41.94 -51.23
CA GLU A 41 -2.00 -42.25 -52.18
C GLU A 41 -1.48 -43.14 -53.31
N ALA A 42 -0.32 -42.78 -53.90
CA ALA A 42 0.33 -43.58 -54.92
C ALA A 42 0.68 -45.01 -54.43
N SER A 43 1.25 -45.13 -53.22
CA SER A 43 1.58 -46.43 -52.61
C SER A 43 0.34 -47.26 -52.26
N ALA A 44 -0.74 -46.63 -51.81
CA ALA A 44 -2.00 -47.30 -51.55
C ALA A 44 -2.62 -47.84 -52.84
N GLU A 45 -2.62 -47.07 -53.93
CA GLU A 45 -3.15 -47.49 -55.22
C GLU A 45 -2.31 -48.61 -55.83
N ALA A 46 -0.97 -48.51 -55.80
CA ALA A 46 -0.09 -49.58 -56.26
C ALA A 46 -0.35 -50.92 -55.52
N ARG A 47 -0.53 -50.90 -54.20
CA ARG A 47 -0.86 -52.11 -53.42
C ARG A 47 -2.24 -52.67 -53.74
N LYS A 48 -3.25 -51.81 -53.96
CA LYS A 48 -4.58 -52.25 -54.41
C LYS A 48 -4.51 -52.89 -55.79
N GLN A 49 -3.74 -52.31 -56.71
CA GLN A 49 -3.52 -52.88 -58.04
C GLN A 49 -2.83 -54.25 -57.95
N LEU A 50 -1.78 -54.39 -57.15
CA LEU A 50 -1.10 -55.68 -56.95
C LEU A 50 -2.03 -56.73 -56.32
N SER A 51 -2.84 -56.34 -55.34
CA SER A 51 -3.84 -57.23 -54.72
C SER A 51 -4.90 -57.67 -55.74
N ARG A 52 -5.43 -56.74 -56.55
CA ARG A 52 -6.36 -57.05 -57.66
C ARG A 52 -5.74 -58.00 -58.68
N LEU A 53 -4.52 -57.71 -59.15
CA LEU A 53 -3.81 -58.58 -60.10
C LEU A 53 -3.59 -59.99 -59.54
N THR A 54 -3.27 -60.10 -58.25
CA THR A 54 -3.10 -61.38 -57.55
C THR A 54 -4.41 -62.16 -57.48
N SER A 55 -5.53 -61.48 -57.18
CA SER A 55 -6.87 -62.09 -57.16
C SER A 55 -7.31 -62.53 -58.56
N THR A 56 -7.13 -61.67 -59.57
CA THR A 56 -7.48 -61.98 -60.96
C THR A 56 -6.62 -63.12 -61.51
N PHE A 57 -5.35 -63.20 -61.13
CA PHE A 57 -4.49 -64.32 -61.50
C PHE A 57 -4.99 -65.65 -60.89
N ARG A 58 -5.33 -65.64 -59.59
CA ARG A 58 -5.96 -66.79 -58.92
C ARG A 58 -7.27 -67.21 -59.59
N GLU A 59 -8.11 -66.26 -59.95
CA GLU A 59 -9.42 -66.51 -60.56
C GLU A 59 -9.33 -67.00 -62.01
N ARG A 60 -8.40 -66.47 -62.81
CA ARG A 60 -8.34 -66.74 -64.25
C ARG A 60 -7.50 -67.97 -64.61
N TYR A 61 -6.44 -68.24 -63.86
CA TYR A 61 -5.45 -69.26 -64.23
C TYR A 61 -5.44 -70.48 -63.31
N MET A 62 -5.96 -70.42 -62.08
CA MET A 62 -6.03 -71.61 -61.22
C MET A 62 -7.30 -72.41 -61.47
N PRO A 63 -7.23 -73.76 -61.54
CA PRO A 63 -8.42 -74.60 -61.64
C PRO A 63 -9.29 -74.50 -60.38
N ALA A 64 -10.61 -74.69 -60.51
CA ALA A 64 -11.56 -74.59 -59.39
C ALA A 64 -11.22 -75.53 -58.21
N SER A 65 -10.62 -76.69 -58.50
CA SER A 65 -10.11 -77.64 -57.51
C SER A 65 -8.96 -77.09 -56.65
N ALA A 66 -8.11 -76.24 -57.22
CA ALA A 66 -6.99 -75.59 -56.52
C ALA A 66 -7.40 -74.30 -55.81
N ARG A 67 -8.54 -73.70 -56.16
CA ARG A 67 -9.09 -72.51 -55.48
C ARG A 67 -9.79 -72.82 -54.16
N GLY A 68 -10.21 -74.07 -53.95
CA GLY A 68 -10.93 -74.50 -52.75
C GLY A 68 -12.43 -74.21 -52.76
N ASP A 69 -12.99 -73.75 -53.89
CA ASP A 69 -14.41 -73.36 -54.02
C ASP A 69 -15.35 -74.54 -54.34
N GLY A 70 -14.85 -75.78 -54.40
CA GLY A 70 -15.64 -76.98 -54.71
C GLY A 70 -15.82 -77.90 -53.49
N ASP A 71 -17.01 -78.50 -53.37
CA ASP A 71 -17.39 -79.50 -52.34
C ASP A 71 -16.38 -80.67 -52.25
N ALA A 72 -15.69 -80.97 -53.36
CA ALA A 72 -14.62 -81.99 -53.43
C ALA A 72 -13.35 -81.62 -52.64
N SER A 73 -12.98 -80.33 -52.55
CA SER A 73 -11.80 -79.90 -51.78
C SER A 73 -12.05 -79.94 -50.27
N ARG A 74 -13.32 -79.80 -49.85
CA ARG A 74 -13.76 -79.95 -48.46
C ARG A 74 -13.64 -81.40 -47.99
N GLY A 75 -13.98 -82.36 -48.85
CA GLY A 75 -13.77 -83.79 -48.58
C GLY A 75 -12.29 -84.21 -48.51
N VAL A 76 -11.40 -83.58 -49.29
CA VAL A 76 -9.94 -83.82 -49.19
C VAL A 76 -9.34 -83.20 -47.93
N LEU A 77 -9.79 -82.00 -47.53
CA LEU A 77 -9.40 -81.37 -46.27
C LEU A 77 -9.97 -82.11 -45.03
N GLU A 78 -11.22 -82.58 -45.07
CA GLU A 78 -11.80 -83.45 -44.03
C GLU A 78 -11.10 -84.81 -43.93
N ALA A 79 -10.67 -85.39 -45.05
CA ALA A 79 -9.86 -86.61 -45.06
C ALA A 79 -8.44 -86.37 -44.53
N MET A 80 -7.84 -85.20 -44.77
CA MET A 80 -6.55 -84.82 -44.19
C MET A 80 -6.64 -84.60 -42.66
N VAL A 81 -7.73 -83.99 -42.18
CA VAL A 81 -7.97 -83.76 -40.74
C VAL A 81 -8.36 -85.06 -40.00
N SER A 82 -9.02 -86.00 -40.68
CA SER A 82 -9.35 -87.31 -40.10
C SER A 82 -8.18 -88.32 -40.11
N SER A 83 -7.08 -87.99 -40.80
CA SER A 83 -5.89 -88.85 -40.96
C SER A 83 -4.69 -88.34 -40.15
N GLU A 84 -4.90 -87.56 -39.09
CA GLU A 84 -3.82 -87.06 -38.22
C GLU A 84 -3.21 -88.14 -37.31
N GLU A 85 -3.80 -89.34 -37.18
CA GLU A 85 -3.27 -90.39 -36.30
C GLU A 85 -2.28 -91.38 -36.96
N GLU A 86 -2.14 -91.41 -38.30
CA GLU A 86 -1.11 -92.24 -38.95
C GLU A 86 -0.39 -91.49 -40.08
N GLY A 87 0.82 -91.02 -39.76
CA GLY A 87 1.92 -90.79 -40.70
C GLY A 87 1.61 -89.94 -41.94
N GLY A 88 1.87 -88.63 -41.86
CA GLY A 88 1.73 -87.66 -42.95
C GLY A 88 2.49 -87.95 -44.26
N ALA A 89 3.21 -89.06 -44.38
CA ALA A 89 3.77 -89.59 -45.62
C ALA A 89 2.76 -90.39 -46.46
N ALA A 90 1.69 -90.93 -45.87
CA ALA A 90 0.60 -91.62 -46.57
C ALA A 90 -0.38 -90.62 -47.19
N ALA A 91 -0.77 -89.59 -46.44
CA ALA A 91 -1.60 -88.49 -46.94
C ALA A 91 -0.94 -87.74 -48.12
N ARG A 92 0.39 -87.52 -48.06
CA ARG A 92 1.15 -86.93 -49.18
C ARG A 92 1.19 -87.84 -50.41
N ARG A 93 1.20 -89.17 -50.24
CA ARG A 93 1.16 -90.15 -51.34
C ARG A 93 -0.22 -90.25 -51.99
N ALA A 94 -1.30 -90.24 -51.20
CA ALA A 94 -2.67 -90.25 -51.72
C ALA A 94 -3.01 -88.98 -52.52
N VAL A 95 -2.54 -87.81 -52.08
CA VAL A 95 -2.67 -86.55 -52.84
C VAL A 95 -1.82 -86.59 -54.12
N ASP A 96 -0.63 -87.20 -54.09
CA ASP A 96 0.24 -87.36 -55.27
C ASP A 96 -0.35 -88.29 -56.34
N GLU A 97 -1.14 -89.28 -55.93
CA GLU A 97 -1.81 -90.24 -56.81
C GLU A 97 -3.08 -89.65 -57.46
N VAL A 98 -3.78 -88.75 -56.76
CA VAL A 98 -5.03 -88.13 -57.23
C VAL A 98 -4.79 -86.84 -58.03
N CYS A 99 -3.77 -86.05 -57.70
CA CYS A 99 -3.56 -84.71 -58.27
C CYS A 99 -2.38 -84.59 -59.24
N GLY A 100 -1.56 -85.64 -59.40
CA GLY A 100 -0.45 -85.68 -60.35
C GLY A 100 0.61 -84.57 -60.18
N ARG A 101 1.55 -84.47 -61.15
CA ARG A 101 2.61 -83.44 -61.16
C ARG A 101 2.04 -82.02 -61.24
N GLU A 102 0.89 -81.85 -61.89
CA GLU A 102 0.21 -80.56 -62.06
C GLU A 102 -0.39 -80.05 -60.73
N GLY A 103 -1.01 -80.91 -59.93
CA GLY A 103 -1.56 -80.51 -58.63
C GLY A 103 -0.52 -80.03 -57.62
N ARG A 104 0.70 -80.62 -57.62
CA ARG A 104 1.82 -80.11 -56.80
C ARG A 104 2.28 -78.71 -57.24
N ILE A 105 2.27 -78.44 -58.55
CA ILE A 105 2.62 -77.11 -59.10
C ILE A 105 1.58 -76.09 -58.67
N TRP A 106 0.29 -76.42 -58.77
CA TRP A 106 -0.80 -75.52 -58.35
C TRP A 106 -0.82 -75.30 -56.84
N SER A 107 -0.56 -76.32 -56.02
CA SER A 107 -0.46 -76.18 -54.56
C SER A 107 0.68 -75.24 -54.15
N GLY A 108 1.89 -75.43 -54.70
CA GLY A 108 3.01 -74.52 -54.47
C GLY A 108 2.74 -73.08 -54.95
N ALA A 109 2.00 -72.93 -56.06
CA ALA A 109 1.56 -71.62 -56.54
C ALA A 109 0.51 -70.98 -55.61
N VAL A 110 -0.40 -71.75 -55.01
CA VAL A 110 -1.38 -71.25 -54.02
C VAL A 110 -0.68 -70.75 -52.77
N ASP A 111 0.27 -71.52 -52.23
CA ASP A 111 1.07 -71.12 -51.06
C ASP A 111 1.89 -69.85 -51.36
N LEU A 112 2.48 -69.73 -52.55
CA LEU A 112 3.22 -68.54 -52.97
C LEU A 112 2.30 -67.31 -53.09
N LEU A 113 1.11 -67.45 -53.70
CA LEU A 113 0.14 -66.34 -53.78
C LEU A 113 -0.38 -65.95 -52.41
N ARG A 114 -0.57 -66.90 -51.48
CA ARG A 114 -0.96 -66.61 -50.10
C ARG A 114 0.15 -65.82 -49.38
N ALA A 115 1.40 -66.28 -49.46
CA ALA A 115 2.55 -65.56 -48.90
C ALA A 115 2.70 -64.15 -49.50
N TYR A 116 2.50 -64.00 -50.81
CA TYR A 116 2.52 -62.69 -51.47
C TYR A 116 1.40 -61.76 -51.00
N GLN A 117 0.18 -62.28 -50.80
CA GLN A 117 -0.94 -61.53 -50.22
C GLN A 117 -0.66 -61.11 -48.77
N GLU A 118 -0.10 -62.02 -47.96
CA GLU A 118 0.31 -61.73 -46.58
C GLU A 118 1.37 -60.62 -46.52
N GLU A 119 2.33 -60.61 -47.45
CA GLU A 119 3.33 -59.54 -47.58
C GLU A 119 2.71 -58.19 -48.00
N LEU A 120 1.76 -58.18 -48.94
CA LEU A 120 1.03 -56.96 -49.31
C LEU A 120 0.23 -56.40 -48.12
N ASP A 121 -0.38 -57.26 -47.31
CA ASP A 121 -1.11 -56.89 -46.10
C ASP A 121 -0.17 -56.40 -45.00
N ALA A 122 0.98 -57.05 -44.81
CA ALA A 122 2.02 -56.63 -43.87
C ALA A 122 2.58 -55.25 -44.24
N LEU A 123 2.88 -55.03 -45.52
CA LEU A 123 3.32 -53.74 -46.05
C LEU A 123 2.23 -52.66 -45.85
N SER A 124 0.96 -53.01 -46.06
CA SER A 124 -0.18 -52.13 -45.82
C SER A 124 -0.31 -51.73 -44.34
N ARG A 125 -0.16 -52.69 -43.42
CA ARG A 125 -0.17 -52.42 -41.98
C ARG A 125 1.01 -51.53 -41.55
N ARG A 126 2.22 -51.83 -42.02
CA ARG A 126 3.43 -51.05 -41.68
C ARG A 126 3.31 -49.60 -42.16
N ALA A 127 2.86 -49.38 -43.40
CA ALA A 127 2.69 -48.03 -43.92
C ALA A 127 1.59 -47.25 -43.18
N ARG A 128 0.45 -47.87 -42.89
CA ARG A 128 -0.61 -47.21 -42.10
C ARG A 128 -0.12 -46.81 -40.70
N SER A 129 0.70 -47.64 -40.08
CA SER A 129 1.32 -47.35 -38.79
C SER A 129 2.29 -46.16 -38.87
N SER A 130 3.18 -46.13 -39.87
CA SER A 130 4.11 -45.02 -40.08
C SER A 130 3.39 -43.71 -40.42
N ASP A 131 2.35 -43.76 -41.24
CA ASP A 131 1.55 -42.59 -41.61
C ASP A 131 0.82 -42.02 -40.39
N SER A 132 0.26 -42.89 -39.55
CA SER A 132 -0.41 -42.50 -38.31
C SER A 132 0.57 -41.84 -37.33
N ALA A 133 1.76 -42.42 -37.16
CA ALA A 133 2.81 -41.86 -36.31
C ALA A 133 3.29 -40.50 -36.82
N PHE A 134 3.53 -40.36 -38.13
CA PHE A 134 3.91 -39.10 -38.75
C PHE A 134 2.83 -38.03 -38.57
N LEU A 135 1.58 -38.32 -38.90
CA LEU A 135 0.48 -37.36 -38.80
C LEU A 135 0.23 -36.92 -37.36
N SER A 136 0.39 -37.82 -36.39
CA SER A 136 0.30 -37.49 -34.97
C SER A 136 1.36 -36.47 -34.56
N LEU A 137 2.63 -36.70 -34.93
CA LEU A 137 3.74 -35.79 -34.65
C LEU A 137 3.62 -34.46 -35.42
N TYR A 138 3.23 -34.51 -36.69
CA TYR A 138 3.03 -33.33 -37.52
C TYR A 138 1.93 -32.44 -36.94
N ARG A 139 0.78 -33.02 -36.55
CA ARG A 139 -0.33 -32.25 -35.95
C ARG A 139 0.08 -31.57 -34.63
N SER A 140 0.79 -32.29 -33.76
CA SER A 140 1.22 -31.73 -32.47
C SER A 140 2.26 -30.64 -32.65
N LEU A 141 3.24 -30.85 -33.54
CA LEU A 141 4.28 -29.87 -33.82
C LEU A 141 3.73 -28.63 -34.55
N TYR A 142 2.78 -28.81 -35.47
CA TYR A 142 2.15 -27.72 -36.22
C TYR A 142 1.22 -26.87 -35.34
N ALA A 143 0.46 -27.50 -34.43
CA ALA A 143 -0.38 -26.79 -33.48
C ALA A 143 0.42 -26.04 -32.42
N ALA A 144 1.66 -26.46 -32.13
CA ALA A 144 2.51 -25.80 -31.15
C ALA A 144 2.92 -24.40 -31.63
N PRO A 145 2.78 -23.36 -30.80
CA PRO A 145 3.35 -22.03 -31.08
C PRO A 145 4.87 -22.06 -30.90
N ASP A 146 5.61 -21.19 -31.59
CA ASP A 146 7.05 -21.07 -31.38
C ASP A 146 7.36 -20.66 -29.91
N PRO A 147 8.09 -21.50 -29.15
CA PRO A 147 8.38 -21.24 -27.75
C PRO A 147 9.40 -20.13 -27.53
N ALA A 148 10.15 -19.69 -28.55
CA ALA A 148 11.23 -18.70 -28.41
C ALA A 148 10.73 -17.38 -27.79
N ASN A 149 9.57 -16.90 -28.23
CA ASN A 149 8.95 -15.68 -27.69
C ASN A 149 8.47 -15.86 -26.25
N ALA A 150 7.85 -17.00 -25.96
CA ALA A 150 7.38 -17.33 -24.62
C ALA A 150 8.55 -17.43 -23.62
N LEU A 151 9.65 -18.09 -24.02
CA LEU A 151 10.87 -18.22 -23.22
C LEU A 151 11.55 -16.86 -22.99
N ARG A 152 11.64 -15.99 -24.02
CA ARG A 152 12.16 -14.62 -23.84
C ARG A 152 11.33 -13.82 -22.84
N ARG A 153 10.01 -13.95 -22.90
CA ARG A 153 9.11 -13.27 -21.97
C ARG A 153 9.27 -13.82 -20.56
N ALA A 154 9.29 -15.14 -20.42
CA ALA A 154 9.50 -15.81 -19.13
C ALA A 154 10.83 -15.40 -18.49
N GLY A 155 11.91 -15.34 -19.27
CA GLY A 155 13.21 -14.87 -18.78
C GLY A 155 13.20 -13.42 -18.29
N ARG A 156 12.55 -12.50 -19.03
CA ARG A 156 12.41 -11.10 -18.58
C ARG A 156 11.55 -10.98 -17.32
N GLU A 157 10.46 -11.75 -17.24
CA GLU A 157 9.58 -11.74 -16.08
C GLU A 157 10.30 -12.31 -14.85
N ALA A 158 11.04 -13.40 -15.00
CA ALA A 158 11.85 -13.99 -13.94
C ALA A 158 12.90 -12.99 -13.42
N GLN A 159 13.59 -12.28 -14.32
CA GLN A 159 14.51 -11.22 -13.94
C GLN A 159 13.80 -10.12 -13.14
N ARG A 160 12.65 -9.63 -13.63
CA ARG A 160 11.87 -8.58 -12.95
C ARG A 160 11.41 -9.01 -11.57
N VAL A 161 10.96 -10.26 -11.41
CA VAL A 161 10.56 -10.81 -10.11
C VAL A 161 11.72 -10.79 -9.13
N ARG A 162 12.95 -11.08 -9.57
CA ARG A 162 14.14 -11.01 -8.71
C ARG A 162 14.53 -9.58 -8.34
N GLU A 163 14.49 -8.66 -9.30
CA GLU A 163 14.74 -7.23 -9.03
C GLU A 163 13.75 -6.70 -7.99
N LEU A 164 12.46 -6.98 -8.17
CA LEU A 164 11.42 -6.63 -7.20
C LEU A 164 11.60 -7.34 -5.86
N GLY A 165 12.01 -8.61 -5.84
CA GLY A 165 12.33 -9.34 -4.62
C GLY A 165 13.47 -8.69 -3.83
N ALA A 166 14.56 -8.34 -4.51
CA ALA A 166 15.70 -7.67 -3.89
C ALA A 166 15.35 -6.26 -3.38
N GLU A 167 14.50 -5.52 -4.09
CA GLU A 167 13.96 -4.24 -3.61
C GLU A 167 13.07 -4.43 -2.37
N ASN A 168 12.21 -5.43 -2.36
CA ASN A 168 11.36 -5.74 -1.21
C ASN A 168 12.19 -6.09 0.03
N ASP A 169 13.25 -6.89 -0.14
CA ASP A 169 14.17 -7.23 0.94
C ASP A 169 14.90 -6.00 1.48
N LYS A 170 15.30 -5.06 0.61
CA LYS A 170 15.90 -3.78 1.02
C LYS A 170 14.90 -2.94 1.82
N LEU A 171 13.69 -2.73 1.29
CA LEU A 171 12.64 -1.96 1.96
C LEU A 171 12.25 -2.59 3.31
N ALA A 172 12.21 -3.92 3.39
CA ALA A 172 11.96 -4.62 4.64
C ALA A 172 13.06 -4.37 5.68
N ASN A 173 14.33 -4.33 5.25
CA ASN A 173 15.45 -3.99 6.14
C ASN A 173 15.45 -2.52 6.56
N GLU A 174 15.08 -1.60 5.66
CA GLU A 174 14.91 -0.18 5.98
C GLU A 174 13.80 0.03 7.00
N LEU A 175 12.63 -0.59 6.80
CA LEU A 175 11.52 -0.56 7.76
C LEU A 175 11.94 -1.09 9.13
N LYS A 176 12.69 -2.20 9.17
CA LYS A 176 13.20 -2.77 10.41
C LYS A 176 14.16 -1.80 11.12
N THR A 177 15.00 -1.09 10.36
CA THR A 177 15.89 -0.06 10.91
C THR A 177 15.07 1.10 11.48
N TYR A 178 14.08 1.59 10.74
CA TYR A 178 13.19 2.66 11.21
C TYR A 178 12.38 2.27 12.44
N ASP A 179 11.89 1.03 12.54
CA ASP A 179 11.22 0.53 13.73
C ASP A 179 12.17 0.54 14.95
N GLY A 180 13.43 0.17 14.73
CA GLY A 180 14.48 0.24 15.76
C GLY A 180 14.78 1.68 16.21
N GLU A 181 14.95 2.59 15.26
CA GLU A 181 15.16 4.02 15.52
C GLU A 181 13.96 4.64 16.24
N PHE A 182 12.74 4.30 15.84
CA PHE A 182 11.52 4.76 16.47
C PHE A 182 11.39 4.27 17.92
N ALA A 183 11.76 3.01 18.19
CA ALA A 183 11.82 2.51 19.55
C ALA A 183 12.87 3.25 20.40
N GLN A 184 14.02 3.59 19.82
CA GLN A 184 15.05 4.40 20.47
C GLN A 184 14.56 5.82 20.77
N LEU A 185 13.90 6.47 19.82
CA LEU A 185 13.32 7.81 20.00
C LEU A 185 12.27 7.83 21.11
N LYS A 186 11.38 6.83 21.19
CA LYS A 186 10.43 6.69 22.30
C LYS A 186 11.13 6.57 23.66
N ASN A 187 12.21 5.80 23.73
CA ASN A 187 12.98 5.68 24.97
C ASN A 187 13.65 7.01 25.36
N GLN A 188 14.11 7.79 24.37
CA GLN A 188 14.66 9.12 24.58
C GLN A 188 13.57 10.11 25.05
N GLU A 189 12.37 10.07 24.47
CA GLU A 189 11.23 10.91 24.88
C GLU A 189 10.84 10.65 26.34
N LEU A 190 10.80 9.38 26.77
CA LEU A 190 10.60 9.04 28.18
C LEU A 190 11.71 9.58 29.08
N LYS A 191 12.95 9.61 28.61
CA LYS A 191 14.08 10.17 29.37
C LYS A 191 14.00 11.69 29.45
N ILE A 192 13.68 12.36 28.35
CA ILE A 192 13.47 13.81 28.31
C ILE A 192 12.39 14.19 29.30
N ARG A 193 11.23 13.52 29.27
CA ARG A 193 10.14 13.77 30.22
C ARG A 193 10.58 13.62 31.69
N LYS A 194 11.36 12.57 32.00
CA LYS A 194 11.92 12.38 33.36
C LYS A 194 12.89 13.49 33.75
N LEU A 195 13.71 13.98 32.81
CA LEU A 195 14.64 15.07 33.05
C LEU A 195 13.91 16.41 33.22
N GLU A 196 12.86 16.65 32.44
CA GLU A 196 11.97 17.82 32.59
C GLU A 196 11.24 17.80 33.94
N ASP A 197 10.71 16.64 34.36
CA ASP A 197 10.10 16.48 35.68
C ASP A 197 11.11 16.79 36.80
N ALA A 198 12.34 16.24 36.70
CA ALA A 198 13.39 16.49 37.67
C ALA A 198 13.86 17.95 37.69
N LEU A 199 13.91 18.62 36.54
CA LEU A 199 14.26 20.04 36.45
C LEU A 199 13.19 20.90 37.11
N ARG A 200 11.90 20.63 36.84
CA ARG A 200 10.78 21.33 37.49
C ARG A 200 10.79 21.16 39.00
N ASP A 201 11.10 19.98 39.50
CA ASP A 201 11.19 19.74 40.94
C ASP A 201 12.42 20.47 41.53
N ALA A 202 13.56 20.46 40.86
CA ALA A 202 14.74 21.21 41.29
C ALA A 202 14.51 22.73 41.30
N GLU A 203 13.79 23.27 40.31
CA GLU A 203 13.37 24.68 40.25
C GLU A 203 12.46 25.03 41.43
N ARG A 204 11.42 24.22 41.70
CA ARG A 204 10.54 24.40 42.86
C ARG A 204 11.30 24.39 44.17
N GLU A 205 12.25 23.46 44.33
CA GLU A 205 13.07 23.42 45.54
C GLU A 205 14.02 24.63 45.65
N ALA A 206 14.52 25.15 44.52
CA ALA A 206 15.35 26.36 44.50
C ALA A 206 14.53 27.59 44.88
N ASP A 207 13.32 27.73 44.34
CA ASP A 207 12.39 28.82 44.65
C ASP A 207 11.99 28.78 46.13
N ALA A 208 11.60 27.62 46.66
CA ALA A 208 11.29 27.47 48.08
C ALA A 208 12.48 27.81 48.98
N ARG A 209 13.71 27.43 48.57
CA ARG A 209 14.94 27.82 49.27
C ARG A 209 15.21 29.33 49.17
N ALA A 210 14.88 29.95 48.05
CA ALA A 210 15.02 31.40 47.86
C ALA A 210 14.00 32.18 48.70
N GLU A 211 12.73 31.76 48.71
CA GLU A 211 11.67 32.31 49.56
C GLU A 211 12.04 32.19 51.04
N GLN A 212 12.45 31.00 51.50
CA GLN A 212 12.87 30.80 52.88
C GLN A 212 14.03 31.73 53.28
N ARG A 213 15.02 31.92 52.39
CA ARG A 213 16.15 32.86 52.63
C ARG A 213 15.67 34.32 52.63
N ALA A 214 14.72 34.68 51.77
CA ALA A 214 14.15 36.01 51.72
C ALA A 214 13.35 36.33 52.99
N GLU A 215 12.52 35.39 53.47
CA GLU A 215 11.80 35.49 54.74
C GLU A 215 12.75 35.62 55.93
N GLN A 216 13.81 34.81 55.99
CA GLN A 216 14.83 34.90 57.03
C GLN A 216 15.49 36.29 57.06
N ARG A 217 15.86 36.83 55.90
CA ARG A 217 16.45 38.18 55.80
C ARG A 217 15.44 39.27 56.14
N ALA A 218 14.18 39.13 55.72
CA ALA A 218 13.12 40.08 56.05
C ALA A 218 12.90 40.15 57.57
N ALA A 219 12.83 38.98 58.24
CA ALA A 219 12.71 38.91 59.70
C ALA A 219 13.93 39.47 60.42
N GLU A 220 15.14 39.28 59.89
CA GLU A 220 16.37 39.88 60.43
C GLU A 220 16.35 41.41 60.32
N VAL A 221 15.98 41.95 59.16
CA VAL A 221 15.85 43.40 58.93
C VAL A 221 14.75 44.01 59.80
N GLU A 222 13.62 43.32 59.99
CA GLU A 222 12.54 43.78 60.87
C GLU A 222 13.03 43.85 62.33
N ARG A 223 13.71 42.82 62.82
CA ARG A 223 14.33 42.83 64.16
C ARG A 223 15.35 43.96 64.32
N GLU A 224 16.19 44.20 63.30
CA GLU A 224 17.13 45.33 63.33
C GLU A 224 16.41 46.68 63.34
N ALA A 225 15.32 46.83 62.58
CA ALA A 225 14.53 48.05 62.52
C ALA A 225 13.83 48.32 63.86
N GLU A 226 13.23 47.30 64.48
CA GLU A 226 12.65 47.36 65.82
C GLU A 226 13.70 47.79 66.85
N ALA A 227 14.88 47.17 66.85
CA ALA A 227 15.98 47.53 67.74
C ALA A 227 16.44 48.99 67.53
N ARG A 228 16.46 49.49 66.29
CA ARG A 228 16.78 50.90 65.99
C ARG A 228 15.69 51.86 66.49
N VAL A 229 14.42 51.49 66.36
CA VAL A 229 13.28 52.27 66.88
C VAL A 229 13.33 52.34 68.39
N ASP A 230 13.57 51.22 69.08
CA ASP A 230 13.67 51.21 70.53
C ASP A 230 14.87 52.02 71.03
N ALA A 231 16.03 51.89 70.38
CA ALA A 231 17.18 52.75 70.67
C ALA A 231 16.91 54.23 70.39
N ALA A 232 16.09 54.58 69.39
CA ALA A 232 15.67 55.96 69.14
C ALA A 232 14.72 56.46 70.24
N ARG A 233 13.74 55.66 70.66
CA ARG A 233 12.82 55.97 71.76
C ARG A 233 13.56 56.16 73.09
N ASP A 234 14.56 55.33 73.38
CA ASP A 234 15.40 55.49 74.57
C ASP A 234 16.21 56.79 74.56
N ARG A 235 16.73 57.18 73.39
CA ARG A 235 17.40 58.47 73.20
C ARG A 235 16.44 59.64 73.39
N GLU A 236 15.22 59.56 72.84
CA GLU A 236 14.19 60.58 73.00
C GLU A 236 13.79 60.76 74.47
N ARG A 237 13.50 59.66 75.18
CA ARG A 237 13.27 59.67 76.64
C ARG A 237 14.44 60.28 77.40
N GLY A 238 15.68 59.98 76.98
CA GLY A 238 16.89 60.58 77.53
C GLY A 238 16.95 62.09 77.33
N LEU A 239 16.62 62.57 76.13
CA LEU A 239 16.59 63.99 75.79
C LEU A 239 15.46 64.73 76.51
N GLU A 240 14.26 64.14 76.61
CA GLU A 240 13.15 64.70 77.37
C GLU A 240 13.52 64.90 78.84
N ARG A 241 14.16 63.90 79.47
CA ARG A 241 14.66 64.02 80.85
C ARG A 241 15.63 65.18 81.00
N ARG A 242 16.55 65.36 80.03
CA ARG A 242 17.50 66.49 80.02
C ARG A 242 16.79 67.83 79.82
N LEU A 243 15.81 67.91 78.92
CA LEU A 243 15.01 69.11 78.69
C LEU A 243 14.19 69.48 79.93
N GLN A 244 13.57 68.51 80.60
CA GLN A 244 12.87 68.74 81.87
C GLN A 244 13.80 69.25 82.95
N HIS A 245 15.02 68.72 83.03
CA HIS A 245 16.03 69.22 83.97
C HIS A 245 16.41 70.67 83.68
N VAL A 246 16.76 71.00 82.42
CA VAL A 246 17.08 72.39 82.01
C VAL A 246 15.89 73.33 82.19
N ALA A 247 14.66 72.87 81.95
CA ALA A 247 13.45 73.68 82.16
C ALA A 247 13.22 74.00 83.65
N ARG A 248 13.52 73.05 84.56
CA ARG A 248 13.49 73.30 86.01
C ARG A 248 14.55 74.31 86.40
N GLU A 249 15.80 74.14 85.95
CA GLU A 249 16.89 75.09 86.21
C GLU A 249 16.56 76.49 85.69
N LYS A 250 16.03 76.59 84.47
CA LYS A 250 15.55 77.86 83.89
C LYS A 250 14.46 78.49 84.76
N GLY A 251 13.46 77.72 85.20
CA GLY A 251 12.39 78.23 86.08
C GLY A 251 12.90 78.68 87.45
N GLU A 252 13.92 78.03 88.01
CA GLU A 252 14.61 78.47 89.22
C GLU A 252 15.37 79.78 89.00
N LEU A 253 16.07 79.93 87.87
CA LEU A 253 16.75 81.17 87.49
C LEU A 253 15.77 82.32 87.22
N GLU A 254 14.65 82.08 86.54
CA GLU A 254 13.59 83.08 86.32
C GLU A 254 12.95 83.52 87.64
N LYS A 255 12.73 82.61 88.61
CA LYS A 255 12.30 82.96 89.97
C LYS A 255 13.33 83.80 90.73
N ARG A 256 14.63 83.53 90.53
CA ARG A 256 15.71 84.35 91.09
C ARG A 256 15.78 85.74 90.44
N LEU A 257 15.40 85.87 89.16
CA LEU A 257 15.36 87.13 88.42
C LEU A 257 14.10 87.97 88.72
N ALA A 258 12.97 87.33 89.06
CA ALA A 258 11.70 87.98 89.38
C ALA A 258 11.57 88.49 90.82
N SER A 259 12.61 88.31 91.66
CA SER A 259 12.67 88.88 93.01
C SER A 259 13.25 90.30 92.95
N PRO A 260 12.53 91.36 93.37
CA PRO A 260 13.06 92.72 93.37
C PRO A 260 14.14 92.88 94.45
N ALA A 261 15.33 93.32 94.04
CA ALA A 261 16.45 93.57 94.91
C ALA A 261 16.10 94.61 96.00
N ALA A 262 16.39 94.27 97.26
CA ALA A 262 16.64 95.24 98.32
C ALA A 262 18.10 95.11 98.77
N GLU A 263 18.78 96.23 98.61
CA GLU A 263 20.21 96.52 98.64
C GLU A 263 20.70 96.83 100.08
N LYS A 264 21.90 96.37 100.50
CA LYS A 264 23.02 97.23 101.00
C LYS A 264 24.10 96.56 101.88
N LYS A 265 25.33 96.66 101.34
CA LYS A 265 26.64 97.08 101.91
C LYS A 265 27.44 96.24 102.95
N PRO A 266 28.80 96.40 102.94
CA PRO A 266 29.81 95.48 103.49
C PRO A 266 30.22 95.78 104.94
N PRO A 267 31.08 94.94 105.56
CA PRO A 267 32.45 95.39 105.87
C PRO A 267 33.57 94.32 105.66
N ARG A 268 34.82 94.78 105.82
CA ARG A 268 36.13 94.20 105.52
C ARG A 268 36.70 93.24 106.59
N GLY A 269 37.69 92.43 106.16
CA GLY A 269 38.77 91.78 106.95
C GLY A 269 39.24 90.48 106.24
N GLU A 270 40.37 90.46 105.52
CA GLU A 270 41.73 90.03 105.97
C GLU A 270 41.77 88.51 106.31
N GLU A 271 42.58 87.59 105.76
CA GLU A 271 43.78 87.52 104.92
C GLU A 271 43.86 86.10 104.25
N THR A 272 44.42 85.99 103.03
CA THR A 272 45.20 84.93 102.29
C THR A 272 45.14 83.42 102.68
N PRO A 273 45.38 82.42 101.77
CA PRO A 273 46.30 82.49 100.63
C PRO A 273 45.84 81.90 99.29
N VAL A 274 46.45 82.48 98.27
CA VAL A 274 46.45 82.18 96.84
C VAL A 274 46.98 80.76 96.59
N HIS A 275 46.22 79.94 95.86
CA HIS A 275 46.75 78.75 95.19
C HIS A 275 46.04 78.45 93.86
N ASP A 276 45.73 79.50 93.09
CA ASP A 276 45.30 79.37 91.70
C ASP A 276 46.50 79.53 90.78
N ASP A 277 47.25 78.45 90.55
CA ASP A 277 48.21 78.38 89.43
C ASP A 277 48.54 76.93 88.97
N VAL A 278 47.81 75.90 89.44
CA VAL A 278 48.01 74.50 88.98
C VAL A 278 46.75 73.89 88.35
N VAL A 279 45.56 74.41 88.65
CA VAL A 279 44.30 73.86 88.09
C VAL A 279 43.96 74.46 86.72
N ALA A 280 44.49 75.64 86.38
CA ALA A 280 44.36 76.19 85.03
C ALA A 280 45.24 75.45 84.00
N ALA A 281 46.43 74.97 84.39
CA ALA A 281 47.30 74.20 83.51
C ALA A 281 46.75 72.78 83.24
N ASP A 282 46.26 72.07 84.27
CA ASP A 282 45.66 70.72 84.10
C ASP A 282 44.29 70.79 83.38
N ALA A 283 43.48 71.83 83.61
CA ALA A 283 42.22 72.02 82.87
C ALA A 283 42.46 72.44 81.41
N THR A 284 43.48 73.26 81.12
CA THR A 284 43.83 73.62 79.73
C THR A 284 44.54 72.50 79.00
N GLU A 285 45.34 71.68 79.67
CA GLU A 285 45.96 70.48 79.09
C GLU A 285 44.92 69.39 78.81
N ARG A 286 43.93 69.17 79.70
CA ARG A 286 42.81 68.26 79.44
C ARG A 286 41.86 68.78 78.36
N ALA A 287 41.61 70.08 78.29
CA ALA A 287 40.84 70.69 77.20
C ALA A 287 41.59 70.56 75.86
N ALA A 288 42.90 70.82 75.83
CA ALA A 288 43.73 70.64 74.64
C ALA A 288 43.85 69.16 74.22
N ALA A 289 43.88 68.22 75.18
CA ALA A 289 43.84 66.79 74.90
C ALA A 289 42.50 66.37 74.29
N ALA A 290 41.38 66.84 74.85
CA ALA A 290 40.05 66.60 74.30
C ALA A 290 39.86 67.23 72.90
N GLU A 291 40.42 68.42 72.65
CA GLU A 291 40.40 69.05 71.33
C GLU A 291 41.23 68.28 70.30
N ARG A 292 42.41 67.76 70.68
CA ARG A 292 43.22 66.88 69.82
C ARG A 292 42.51 65.57 69.51
N GLU A 293 41.82 64.99 70.50
CA GLU A 293 41.05 63.76 70.32
C GLU A 293 39.83 63.98 69.42
N VAL A 294 39.08 65.09 69.62
CA VAL A 294 37.98 65.48 68.72
C VAL A 294 38.49 65.76 67.31
N ALA A 295 39.67 66.38 67.15
CA ALA A 295 40.29 66.59 65.84
C ALA A 295 40.71 65.26 65.18
N MET A 296 41.28 64.33 65.94
CA MET A 296 41.64 62.99 65.46
C MET A 296 40.39 62.22 65.02
N LEU A 297 39.36 62.16 65.86
CA LEU A 297 38.08 61.50 65.56
C LEU A 297 37.39 62.10 64.33
N ARG A 298 37.41 63.44 64.18
CA ARG A 298 36.92 64.10 62.96
C ARG A 298 37.72 63.72 61.73
N SER A 299 39.05 63.58 61.85
CA SER A 299 39.89 63.15 60.72
C SER A 299 39.62 61.69 60.32
N VAL A 300 39.41 60.81 61.31
CA VAL A 300 39.09 59.39 61.09
C VAL A 300 37.71 59.25 60.47
N LEU A 301 36.70 59.98 60.95
CA LEU A 301 35.37 60.05 60.34
C LEU A 301 35.44 60.55 58.89
N LYS A 302 36.25 61.59 58.62
CA LYS A 302 36.39 62.15 57.27
C LYS A 302 37.12 61.21 56.32
N LYS A 303 38.09 60.41 56.81
CA LYS A 303 38.72 59.33 56.04
C LYS A 303 37.73 58.19 55.79
N SER A 304 37.08 57.68 56.83
CA SER A 304 36.06 56.63 56.72
C SER A 304 34.91 57.01 55.76
N ALA A 305 34.43 58.26 55.80
CA ALA A 305 33.42 58.75 54.87
C ALA A 305 33.93 58.85 53.42
N ARG A 306 35.21 59.18 53.20
CA ARG A 306 35.83 59.16 51.86
C ARG A 306 35.98 57.73 51.35
N ASP A 307 36.44 56.82 52.19
CA ASP A 307 36.65 55.41 51.84
C ASP A 307 35.30 54.74 51.52
N GLN A 308 34.25 55.02 52.31
CA GLN A 308 32.88 54.59 52.00
C GLN A 308 32.36 55.18 50.70
N SER A 309 32.63 56.46 50.43
CA SER A 309 32.22 57.09 49.17
C SER A 309 32.97 56.52 47.96
N GLN A 310 34.23 56.14 48.11
CA GLN A 310 35.01 55.50 47.05
C GLN A 310 34.57 54.04 46.84
N ASP A 311 34.30 53.29 47.90
CA ASP A 311 33.78 51.92 47.80
C ASP A 311 32.40 51.89 47.14
N LEU A 312 31.50 52.82 47.50
CA LEU A 312 30.19 52.96 46.86
C LEU A 312 30.31 53.31 45.37
N LYS A 313 31.28 54.16 44.99
CA LYS A 313 31.54 54.47 43.58
C LYS A 313 32.03 53.26 42.80
N ARG A 314 33.00 52.51 43.34
CA ARG A 314 33.50 51.28 42.71
C ARG A 314 32.38 50.26 42.53
N ARG A 315 31.55 50.05 43.55
CA ARG A 315 30.41 49.12 43.49
C ARG A 315 29.34 49.57 42.48
N LEU A 316 29.16 50.88 42.30
CA LEU A 316 28.27 51.42 41.28
C LEU A 316 28.84 51.18 39.87
N GLU A 317 30.13 51.44 39.66
CA GLU A 317 30.81 51.18 38.37
C GLU A 317 30.81 49.69 38.01
N GLU A 318 31.03 48.80 38.99
CA GLU A 318 30.91 47.35 38.81
C GLU A 318 29.48 46.93 38.43
N ALA A 319 28.46 47.43 39.15
CA ALA A 319 27.07 47.16 38.83
C ALA A 319 26.63 47.72 37.46
N GLU A 320 27.17 48.88 37.05
CA GLU A 320 26.92 49.47 35.74
C GLU A 320 27.54 48.64 34.60
N ALA A 321 28.75 48.12 34.81
CA ALA A 321 29.40 47.20 33.86
C ALA A 321 28.62 45.89 33.71
N GLU A 322 28.22 45.26 34.82
CA GLU A 322 27.40 44.04 34.82
C GLU A 322 26.03 44.26 34.13
N CYS A 323 25.41 45.44 34.33
CA CYS A 323 24.20 45.83 33.62
C CYS A 323 24.42 46.01 32.13
N CYS A 324 25.56 46.57 31.71
CA CYS A 324 25.90 46.73 30.30
C CYS A 324 26.07 45.37 29.60
N ASP A 325 26.80 44.45 30.23
CA ASP A 325 27.01 43.09 29.72
C ASP A 325 25.68 42.33 29.62
N SER A 326 24.86 42.38 30.68
CA SER A 326 23.52 41.78 30.70
C SER A 326 22.60 42.37 29.62
N ARG A 327 22.69 43.69 29.37
CA ARG A 327 21.91 44.37 28.34
C ARG A 327 22.34 43.98 26.93
N SER A 328 23.64 43.75 26.71
CA SER A 328 24.16 43.25 25.43
C SER A 328 23.71 41.82 25.16
N ALA A 329 23.79 40.93 26.15
CA ALA A 329 23.32 39.55 26.05
C ALA A 329 21.81 39.47 25.79
N LEU A 330 21.01 40.31 26.45
CA LEU A 330 19.58 40.44 26.18
C LEU A 330 19.29 40.99 24.78
N ALA A 331 20.11 41.91 24.26
CA ALA A 331 19.95 42.43 22.90
C ALA A 331 20.23 41.34 21.85
N ASP A 332 21.24 40.50 22.07
CA ASP A 332 21.58 39.39 21.18
C ASP A 332 20.52 38.27 21.25
N SER A 333 20.08 37.88 22.45
CA SER A 333 18.98 36.93 22.61
C SER A 333 17.68 37.44 21.97
N ARG A 334 17.41 38.75 22.03
CA ARG A 334 16.25 39.36 21.36
C ARG A 334 16.37 39.38 19.84
N ARG A 335 17.59 39.53 19.29
CA ARG A 335 17.83 39.42 17.84
C ARG A 335 17.58 38.00 17.36
N GLU A 336 18.07 37.01 18.10
CA GLU A 336 17.85 35.59 17.81
C GLU A 336 16.36 35.23 17.88
N ALA A 337 15.65 35.69 18.93
CA ALA A 337 14.22 35.48 19.05
C ALA A 337 13.41 36.11 17.90
N ASN A 338 13.83 37.29 17.40
CA ASN A 338 13.20 37.90 16.23
C ASN A 338 13.52 37.12 14.94
N ALA A 339 14.76 36.67 14.74
CA ALA A 339 15.13 35.85 13.59
C ALA A 339 14.34 34.53 13.54
N LEU A 340 14.19 33.85 14.67
CA LEU A 340 13.36 32.64 14.79
C LEU A 340 11.87 32.91 14.57
N ARG A 341 11.40 34.13 14.89
CA ARG A 341 10.03 34.55 14.62
C ARG A 341 9.79 34.78 13.12
N ASP A 342 10.72 35.44 12.46
CA ASP A 342 10.68 35.68 11.02
C ASP A 342 10.75 34.34 10.25
N GLU A 343 11.63 33.42 10.67
CA GLU A 343 11.69 32.06 10.11
C GLU A 343 10.40 31.27 10.33
N ASN A 344 9.77 31.39 11.51
CA ASN A 344 8.45 30.79 11.74
C ASN A 344 7.36 31.40 10.85
N SER A 345 7.41 32.70 10.58
CA SER A 345 6.48 33.35 9.65
C SER A 345 6.67 32.82 8.23
N ASP A 346 7.91 32.72 7.76
CA ASP A 346 8.23 32.17 6.44
C ASP A 346 7.80 30.71 6.30
N LEU A 347 8.00 29.90 7.36
CA LEU A 347 7.53 28.52 7.40
C LEU A 347 6.00 28.46 7.36
N GLN A 348 5.30 29.33 8.09
CA GLN A 348 3.84 29.44 8.05
C GLN A 348 3.34 29.78 6.63
N ASP A 349 3.95 30.74 5.95
CA ASP A 349 3.59 31.12 4.59
C ASP A 349 3.84 29.98 3.59
N ARG A 350 4.94 29.24 3.75
CA ARG A 350 5.21 28.03 2.95
C ARG A 350 4.19 26.94 3.21
N THR A 351 3.80 26.72 4.47
CA THR A 351 2.76 25.73 4.80
C THR A 351 1.42 26.12 4.20
N ALA A 352 1.01 27.39 4.29
CA ALA A 352 -0.22 27.88 3.67
C ALA A 352 -0.21 27.73 2.13
N THR A 353 0.94 28.01 1.50
CA THR A 353 1.11 27.82 0.05
C THR A 353 1.00 26.33 -0.34
N LEU A 354 1.63 25.44 0.43
CA LEU A 354 1.55 23.99 0.22
C LEU A 354 0.13 23.46 0.44
N GLU A 355 -0.60 23.98 1.43
CA GLU A 355 -1.99 23.64 1.68
C GLU A 355 -2.89 24.05 0.52
N SER A 356 -2.72 25.27 -0.02
CA SER A 356 -3.44 25.71 -1.21
C SER A 356 -3.13 24.83 -2.42
N ALA A 357 -1.86 24.46 -2.64
CA ALA A 357 -1.47 23.57 -3.73
C ALA A 357 -2.07 22.15 -3.56
N LEU A 358 -2.12 21.63 -2.33
CA LEU A 358 -2.78 20.35 -2.03
C LEU A 358 -4.29 20.42 -2.30
N GLU A 359 -4.93 21.54 -1.96
CA GLU A 359 -6.35 21.72 -2.23
C GLU A 359 -6.64 21.81 -3.74
N ASP A 360 -5.79 22.48 -4.52
CA ASP A 360 -5.89 22.51 -5.97
C ASP A 360 -5.70 21.11 -6.59
N VAL A 361 -4.73 20.33 -6.10
CA VAL A 361 -4.55 18.94 -6.54
C VAL A 361 -5.76 18.08 -6.16
N ARG A 362 -6.35 18.27 -4.97
CA ARG A 362 -7.57 17.57 -4.56
C ARG A 362 -8.76 17.92 -5.45
N LYS A 363 -8.91 19.19 -5.83
CA LYS A 363 -9.95 19.66 -6.76
C LYS A 363 -9.77 19.03 -8.14
N ARG A 364 -8.56 19.10 -8.71
CA ARG A 364 -8.22 18.43 -9.98
C ARG A 364 -8.52 16.93 -9.94
N ALA A 365 -8.11 16.24 -8.88
CA ALA A 365 -8.41 14.82 -8.71
C ALA A 365 -9.91 14.51 -8.54
N ALA A 366 -10.71 15.44 -8.00
CA ALA A 366 -12.16 15.30 -7.93
C ALA A 366 -12.81 15.52 -9.30
N ASP A 367 -12.31 16.47 -10.09
CA ASP A 367 -12.77 16.73 -11.45
C ASP A 367 -12.40 15.58 -12.39
N ASP A 368 -11.17 15.06 -12.30
CA ASP A 368 -10.74 13.86 -13.04
C ASP A 368 -11.61 12.64 -12.72
N ARG A 369 -11.99 12.47 -11.44
CA ARG A 369 -12.91 11.39 -11.01
C ARG A 369 -14.30 11.57 -11.60
N ARG A 370 -14.85 12.79 -11.60
CA ARG A 370 -16.14 13.10 -12.22
C ARG A 370 -16.10 12.86 -13.73
N GLU A 371 -15.01 13.23 -14.39
CA GLU A 371 -14.81 13.00 -15.82
C GLU A 371 -14.71 11.50 -16.13
N LEU A 372 -13.96 10.73 -15.33
CA LEU A 372 -13.87 9.27 -15.47
C LEU A 372 -15.22 8.57 -15.24
N GLU A 373 -16.02 9.03 -14.29
CA GLU A 373 -17.37 8.52 -14.08
C GLU A 373 -18.32 8.88 -15.23
N ALA A 374 -18.24 10.11 -15.76
CA ALA A 374 -19.00 10.53 -16.91
C ALA A 374 -18.63 9.72 -18.17
N LEU A 375 -17.33 9.49 -18.40
CA LEU A 375 -16.82 8.64 -19.47
C LEU A 375 -17.27 7.19 -19.30
N ARG A 376 -17.24 6.65 -18.07
CA ARG A 376 -17.75 5.29 -17.78
C ARG A 376 -19.25 5.15 -18.04
N ARG A 377 -20.07 6.14 -17.67
CA ARG A 377 -21.51 6.14 -17.97
C ARG A 377 -21.76 6.25 -19.48
N SER A 378 -21.03 7.14 -20.16
CA SER A 378 -21.10 7.27 -21.61
C SER A 378 -20.65 6.01 -22.36
N LEU A 379 -19.68 5.25 -21.84
CA LEU A 379 -19.27 3.96 -22.39
C LEU A 379 -20.26 2.81 -22.08
N ALA A 380 -21.10 2.98 -21.05
CA ALA A 380 -22.11 2.00 -20.67
C ALA A 380 -23.41 2.15 -21.48
N ASP A 381 -23.72 3.36 -21.94
CA ASP A 381 -25.01 3.69 -22.59
C ASP A 381 -24.99 3.69 -24.13
N ASP A 382 -23.83 3.77 -24.81
CA ASP A 382 -23.79 3.88 -26.29
C ASP A 382 -22.70 3.03 -26.97
N ASP A 383 -23.08 2.48 -28.13
CA ASP A 383 -22.26 1.70 -29.08
C ASP A 383 -20.87 2.36 -29.32
N PRO A 384 -19.74 1.71 -28.91
CA PRO A 384 -18.47 2.37 -28.62
C PRO A 384 -17.74 2.99 -29.81
N GLU A 385 -18.16 2.73 -31.04
CA GLU A 385 -17.50 3.27 -32.24
C GLU A 385 -18.01 4.66 -32.65
N ARG A 386 -19.26 5.03 -32.33
CA ARG A 386 -19.84 6.32 -32.76
C ARG A 386 -19.57 7.48 -31.80
N THR A 387 -19.50 7.20 -30.50
CA THR A 387 -19.29 8.20 -29.45
C THR A 387 -17.84 8.68 -29.37
N VAL A 388 -16.87 7.80 -29.64
CA VAL A 388 -15.44 8.16 -29.62
C VAL A 388 -15.10 9.14 -30.75
N ASP A 389 -15.64 8.94 -31.96
CA ASP A 389 -15.43 9.84 -33.09
C ASP A 389 -16.14 11.19 -32.90
N SER A 390 -17.32 11.22 -32.27
CA SER A 390 -18.03 12.48 -31.99
C SER A 390 -17.35 13.29 -30.88
N GLN A 391 -16.82 12.63 -29.84
CA GLN A 391 -16.10 13.27 -28.74
C GLN A 391 -14.71 13.77 -29.17
N LEU A 392 -13.98 13.01 -30.00
CA LEU A 392 -12.71 13.45 -30.58
C LEU A 392 -12.90 14.64 -31.52
N SER A 393 -13.95 14.62 -32.35
CA SER A 393 -14.24 15.73 -33.25
C SER A 393 -14.75 16.98 -32.52
N ALA A 394 -15.50 16.84 -31.42
CA ALA A 394 -15.89 17.97 -30.56
C ALA A 394 -14.69 18.59 -29.82
N ARG A 395 -13.79 17.76 -29.27
CA ARG A 395 -12.55 18.21 -28.62
C ARG A 395 -11.60 18.90 -29.61
N LEU A 396 -11.52 18.39 -30.85
CA LEU A 396 -10.72 19.01 -31.89
C LEU A 396 -11.27 20.39 -32.28
N ARG A 397 -12.61 20.54 -32.38
CA ARG A 397 -13.26 21.82 -32.66
C ARG A 397 -13.04 22.84 -31.54
N HIS A 398 -13.21 22.43 -30.28
CA HIS A 398 -12.95 23.30 -29.13
C HIS A 398 -11.49 23.78 -29.10
N ALA A 399 -10.54 22.86 -29.32
CA ALA A 399 -9.11 23.21 -29.39
C ALA A 399 -8.78 24.14 -30.58
N THR A 400 -9.47 24.00 -31.72
CA THR A 400 -9.31 24.93 -32.85
C THR A 400 -9.89 26.30 -32.56
N ASP A 401 -11.03 26.37 -31.86
CA ASP A 401 -11.69 27.62 -31.49
C ASP A 401 -10.90 28.37 -30.41
N GLU A 402 -10.35 27.67 -29.41
CA GLU A 402 -9.43 28.24 -28.43
C GLU A 402 -8.13 28.74 -29.09
N ALA A 403 -7.58 27.98 -30.04
CA ALA A 403 -6.40 28.42 -30.78
C ALA A 403 -6.72 29.66 -31.67
N ALA A 404 -7.93 29.79 -32.21
CA ALA A 404 -8.37 30.98 -32.93
C ALA A 404 -8.56 32.17 -31.98
N ALA A 405 -9.15 31.96 -30.80
CA ALA A 405 -9.34 32.99 -29.77
C ALA A 405 -8.00 33.49 -29.20
N LEU A 406 -7.05 32.58 -28.96
CA LEU A 406 -5.70 32.93 -28.53
C LEU A 406 -4.94 33.69 -29.62
N ARG A 407 -5.07 33.31 -30.90
CA ARG A 407 -4.51 34.08 -32.03
C ARG A 407 -5.11 35.48 -32.13
N ALA A 408 -6.42 35.62 -31.92
CA ALA A 408 -7.09 36.93 -31.89
C ALA A 408 -6.64 37.79 -30.71
N ARG A 409 -6.46 37.19 -29.51
CA ARG A 409 -5.88 37.87 -28.34
C ARG A 409 -4.43 38.29 -28.57
N LEU A 410 -3.63 37.46 -29.24
CA LEU A 410 -2.24 37.77 -29.59
C LEU A 410 -2.15 38.86 -30.66
N ALA A 411 -3.10 38.91 -31.60
CA ALA A 411 -3.23 40.01 -32.55
C ALA A 411 -3.66 41.32 -31.87
N ALA A 412 -4.54 41.26 -30.86
CA ALA A 412 -4.93 42.40 -30.04
C ALA A 412 -3.77 42.90 -29.15
N LEU A 413 -2.96 41.99 -28.60
CA LEU A 413 -1.74 42.32 -27.84
C LEU A 413 -0.57 42.85 -28.70
N HIS A 414 -0.62 42.66 -30.03
CA HIS A 414 0.32 43.31 -30.96
C HIS A 414 -0.10 44.75 -31.33
N ALA A 415 -1.32 45.18 -30.95
CA ALA A 415 -1.81 46.54 -31.22
C ALA A 415 -1.47 47.54 -30.10
N ASP A 416 -1.13 47.06 -28.90
CA ASP A 416 -0.72 47.88 -27.77
C ASP A 416 0.76 47.59 -27.43
N ASP A 417 1.61 48.58 -27.68
CA ASP A 417 3.05 48.56 -27.43
C ASP A 417 3.40 48.26 -25.96
N ALA A 418 4.23 47.23 -25.75
CA ALA A 418 5.44 47.22 -24.91
C ALA A 418 5.81 45.80 -24.44
N LEU A 419 6.27 44.91 -25.33
CA LEU A 419 6.96 43.71 -24.88
C LEU A 419 8.08 43.28 -25.85
N ASP A 420 9.24 42.99 -25.29
CA ASP A 420 10.51 42.76 -25.98
C ASP A 420 10.43 41.62 -27.03
N PRO A 421 10.62 41.90 -28.34
CA PRO A 421 10.36 40.95 -29.43
C PRO A 421 11.24 39.70 -29.38
N LYS A 422 12.41 39.76 -28.74
CA LYS A 422 13.31 38.60 -28.58
C LYS A 422 12.82 37.61 -27.54
N LEU A 423 12.16 38.08 -26.49
CA LEU A 423 11.58 37.22 -25.46
C LEU A 423 10.35 36.49 -26.01
N LEU A 424 9.53 37.19 -26.80
CA LEU A 424 8.40 36.62 -27.53
C LEU A 424 8.85 35.54 -28.53
N GLN A 425 9.89 35.79 -29.34
CA GLN A 425 10.44 34.77 -30.25
C GLN A 425 10.96 33.53 -29.53
N ARG A 426 11.65 33.69 -28.39
CA ARG A 426 12.12 32.55 -27.60
C ARG A 426 10.98 31.74 -26.99
N ARG A 427 9.93 32.42 -26.54
CA ARG A 427 8.75 31.79 -25.94
C ARG A 427 7.90 31.09 -27.01
N LEU A 428 7.75 31.68 -28.20
CA LEU A 428 7.16 31.05 -29.38
C LEU A 428 7.93 29.79 -29.79
N ALA A 429 9.25 29.87 -29.90
CA ALA A 429 10.08 28.71 -30.25
C ALA A 429 10.03 27.60 -29.17
N ALA A 430 9.87 27.94 -27.90
CA ALA A 430 9.66 26.97 -26.83
C ALA A 430 8.27 26.31 -26.95
N LEU A 431 7.21 27.11 -27.11
CA LEU A 431 5.85 26.63 -27.33
C LEU A 431 5.73 25.75 -28.59
N GLU A 432 6.42 26.08 -29.68
CA GLU A 432 6.44 25.27 -30.90
C GLU A 432 7.09 23.91 -30.68
N ARG A 433 8.16 23.84 -29.87
CA ARG A 433 8.79 22.56 -29.48
C ARG A 433 7.88 21.74 -28.57
N ASP A 434 7.20 22.38 -27.63
CA ASP A 434 6.28 21.70 -26.72
C ASP A 434 5.06 21.14 -27.48
N VAL A 435 4.54 21.89 -28.45
CA VAL A 435 3.47 21.43 -29.35
C VAL A 435 3.94 20.29 -30.26
N ALA A 436 5.18 20.33 -30.76
CA ALA A 436 5.74 19.23 -31.54
C ALA A 436 5.90 17.96 -30.67
N ALA A 437 6.42 18.10 -29.45
CA ALA A 437 6.56 17.01 -28.49
C ALA A 437 5.20 16.40 -28.10
N ALA A 438 4.17 17.24 -27.88
CA ALA A 438 2.81 16.80 -27.60
C ALA A 438 2.19 16.04 -28.78
N ARG A 439 2.42 16.49 -30.03
CA ARG A 439 1.97 15.77 -31.24
C ARG A 439 2.65 14.40 -31.38
N ASP A 440 3.94 14.32 -31.10
CA ASP A 440 4.66 13.05 -31.16
C ASP A 440 4.25 12.09 -30.02
N ALA A 441 3.97 12.62 -28.83
CA ALA A 441 3.41 11.85 -27.72
C ALA A 441 2.02 11.29 -28.10
N ALA A 442 1.13 12.10 -28.68
CA ALA A 442 -0.18 11.65 -29.15
C ALA A 442 -0.08 10.58 -30.25
N ARG A 443 0.90 10.70 -31.17
CA ARG A 443 1.17 9.66 -32.18
C ARG A 443 1.63 8.34 -31.56
N ARG A 444 2.50 8.39 -30.54
CA ARG A 444 2.95 7.19 -29.81
C ARG A 444 1.81 6.54 -29.04
N GLU A 445 0.97 7.34 -28.40
CA GLU A 445 -0.21 6.84 -27.69
C GLU A 445 -1.22 6.18 -28.65
N LYS A 446 -1.47 6.79 -29.82
CA LYS A 446 -2.30 6.19 -30.87
C LYS A 446 -1.73 4.87 -31.37
N ALA A 447 -0.42 4.82 -31.67
CA ALA A 447 0.24 3.58 -32.10
C ALA A 447 0.19 2.48 -31.02
N ALA A 448 0.30 2.84 -29.73
CA ALA A 448 0.15 1.91 -28.62
C ALA A 448 -1.30 1.40 -28.48
N LYS A 449 -2.30 2.28 -28.65
CA LYS A 449 -3.72 1.90 -28.69
C LYS A 449 -4.03 0.97 -29.85
N ASP A 450 -3.53 1.27 -31.05
CA ASP A 450 -3.71 0.42 -32.23
C ASP A 450 -3.05 -0.96 -32.03
N LYS A 451 -1.91 -1.01 -31.35
CA LYS A 451 -1.24 -2.27 -30.98
C LYS A 451 -2.06 -3.07 -29.98
N LEU A 452 -2.54 -2.44 -28.91
CA LEU A 452 -3.41 -3.06 -27.90
C LEU A 452 -4.73 -3.53 -28.49
N ALA A 453 -5.31 -2.78 -29.44
CA ALA A 453 -6.52 -3.19 -30.15
C ALA A 453 -6.30 -4.45 -30.98
N ARG A 454 -5.16 -4.58 -31.67
CA ARG A 454 -4.80 -5.81 -32.39
C ARG A 454 -4.57 -6.98 -31.44
N GLU A 455 -3.89 -6.76 -30.32
CA GLU A 455 -3.66 -7.78 -29.30
C GLU A 455 -4.98 -8.25 -28.66
N ASN A 456 -5.88 -7.31 -28.33
CA ASN A 456 -7.22 -7.62 -27.83
C ASN A 456 -8.07 -8.36 -28.87
N PHE A 457 -8.03 -7.96 -30.14
CA PHE A 457 -8.74 -8.67 -31.20
C PHE A 457 -8.24 -10.12 -31.33
N GLN A 458 -6.93 -10.34 -31.25
CA GLN A 458 -6.34 -11.68 -31.25
C GLN A 458 -6.73 -12.51 -30.02
N LEU A 459 -6.82 -11.88 -28.84
CA LEU A 459 -7.25 -12.56 -27.61
C LEU A 459 -8.74 -12.91 -27.65
N VAL A 460 -9.59 -12.02 -28.14
CA VAL A 460 -11.03 -12.26 -28.31
C VAL A 460 -11.27 -13.35 -29.36
N ASP A 461 -10.54 -13.35 -30.47
CA ASP A 461 -10.63 -14.40 -31.48
C ASP A 461 -10.13 -15.76 -30.97
N LYS A 462 -9.04 -15.79 -30.18
CA LYS A 462 -8.59 -16.99 -29.48
C LYS A 462 -9.61 -17.51 -28.48
N LEU A 463 -10.24 -16.61 -27.71
CA LEU A 463 -11.28 -16.96 -26.75
C LEU A 463 -12.54 -17.48 -27.45
N ARG A 464 -12.88 -16.90 -28.61
CA ARG A 464 -14.00 -17.34 -29.45
C ARG A 464 -13.73 -18.71 -30.06
N ARG A 465 -12.49 -18.99 -30.49
CA ARG A 465 -12.07 -20.32 -30.97
C ARG A 465 -12.05 -21.35 -29.85
N SER A 466 -11.49 -21.02 -28.68
CA SER A 466 -11.54 -21.92 -27.52
C SER A 466 -12.96 -22.18 -27.03
N LYS A 467 -13.87 -21.22 -27.23
CA LYS A 467 -15.29 -21.38 -26.90
C LYS A 467 -16.03 -22.19 -27.96
N SER A 468 -15.72 -22.03 -29.24
CA SER A 468 -16.26 -22.89 -30.31
C SER A 468 -15.73 -24.33 -30.24
N ASP A 469 -14.51 -24.52 -29.74
CA ASP A 469 -13.94 -25.85 -29.48
C ASP A 469 -14.58 -26.54 -28.25
N VAL A 470 -15.30 -25.77 -27.42
CA VAL A 470 -16.10 -26.27 -26.27
C VAL A 470 -17.59 -26.40 -26.62
N GLU A 471 -18.07 -25.78 -27.71
CA GLU A 471 -19.50 -25.75 -28.09
C GLU A 471 -19.81 -26.31 -29.51
N ALA A 472 -18.86 -26.94 -30.20
CA ALA A 472 -19.13 -27.72 -31.42
C ALA A 472 -19.50 -29.18 -31.07
N PRO A 473 -20.42 -29.82 -31.81
CA PRO A 473 -21.27 -30.88 -31.29
C PRO A 473 -20.53 -32.17 -30.98
N ASP A 474 -20.54 -32.56 -29.70
CA ASP A 474 -20.20 -33.91 -29.25
C ASP A 474 -21.09 -34.93 -29.98
N ASP A 475 -20.42 -35.84 -30.68
CA ASP A 475 -20.97 -37.14 -31.07
C ASP A 475 -21.49 -37.84 -29.78
N PRO A 476 -22.80 -38.12 -29.65
CA PRO A 476 -23.45 -38.39 -28.36
C PRO A 476 -23.20 -39.79 -27.77
N THR A 477 -22.02 -40.37 -28.00
CA THR A 477 -21.73 -41.78 -27.70
C THR A 477 -20.53 -42.06 -26.80
N LEU A 478 -19.90 -41.06 -26.18
CA LEU A 478 -18.70 -41.33 -25.37
C LEU A 478 -18.54 -40.54 -24.06
N ASP A 479 -19.64 -40.28 -23.35
CA ASP A 479 -19.54 -40.04 -21.89
C ASP A 479 -20.26 -41.15 -21.09
N PRO A 480 -19.53 -42.20 -20.66
CA PRO A 480 -20.09 -43.31 -19.89
C PRO A 480 -20.66 -42.88 -18.53
N PHE A 481 -20.21 -41.75 -17.97
CA PHE A 481 -20.71 -41.25 -16.68
C PHE A 481 -21.96 -40.38 -16.85
N ALA A 482 -22.07 -39.59 -17.92
CA ALA A 482 -23.31 -38.85 -18.20
C ALA A 482 -24.48 -39.77 -18.52
N GLN A 483 -24.23 -40.91 -19.18
CA GLN A 483 -25.27 -41.90 -19.49
C GLN A 483 -25.70 -42.68 -18.23
N PHE A 484 -24.76 -42.99 -17.34
CA PHE A 484 -25.05 -43.57 -16.03
C PHE A 484 -25.83 -42.60 -15.16
N GLU A 485 -25.41 -41.33 -15.08
CA GLU A 485 -26.08 -40.30 -14.28
C GLU A 485 -27.50 -40.02 -14.80
N LYS A 486 -27.71 -39.99 -16.13
CA LYS A 486 -29.05 -39.88 -16.73
C LYS A 486 -29.94 -41.08 -16.38
N ASN A 487 -29.41 -42.29 -16.46
CA ASN A 487 -30.15 -43.52 -16.14
C ASN A 487 -30.44 -43.65 -14.63
N GLU A 488 -29.52 -43.22 -13.79
CA GLU A 488 -29.68 -43.20 -12.33
C GLU A 488 -30.68 -42.12 -11.90
N ARG A 489 -30.63 -40.92 -12.50
CA ARG A 489 -31.64 -39.87 -12.33
C ARG A 489 -33.03 -40.34 -12.79
N ALA A 490 -33.12 -41.07 -13.90
CA ALA A 490 -34.39 -41.65 -14.37
C ALA A 490 -34.95 -42.72 -13.40
N ARG A 491 -34.08 -43.57 -12.83
CA ARG A 491 -34.46 -44.56 -11.80
C ARG A 491 -34.82 -43.92 -10.46
N ALA A 492 -34.18 -42.80 -10.09
CA ALA A 492 -34.53 -42.03 -8.92
C ALA A 492 -35.91 -41.37 -9.09
N LEU A 493 -36.18 -40.81 -10.28
CA LEU A 493 -37.49 -40.23 -10.64
C LEU A 493 -38.62 -41.27 -10.70
N SER A 494 -38.33 -42.52 -11.08
CA SER A 494 -39.35 -43.58 -11.10
C SER A 494 -39.78 -44.03 -9.71
N LYS A 495 -38.95 -43.84 -8.67
CA LYS A 495 -39.23 -44.24 -7.29
C LYS A 495 -40.04 -43.20 -6.48
N LEU A 496 -40.25 -42.00 -7.03
CA LEU A 496 -40.99 -40.92 -6.37
C LEU A 496 -42.51 -41.10 -6.53
N THR A 497 -43.25 -40.85 -5.45
CA THR A 497 -44.72 -40.89 -5.44
C THR A 497 -45.29 -39.70 -6.23
N PHE A 498 -46.51 -39.85 -6.77
CA PHE A 498 -47.16 -38.85 -7.65
C PHE A 498 -47.13 -37.39 -7.10
N PRO A 499 -47.38 -37.12 -5.80
CA PRO A 499 -47.26 -35.75 -5.27
C PRO A 499 -45.82 -35.21 -5.28
N GLU A 500 -44.81 -36.05 -5.11
CA GLU A 500 -43.39 -35.63 -5.10
C GLU A 500 -42.88 -35.29 -6.52
N LYS A 501 -43.40 -35.98 -7.54
CA LYS A 501 -43.08 -35.72 -8.95
C LYS A 501 -43.51 -34.33 -9.43
N ILE A 502 -44.54 -33.75 -8.81
CA ILE A 502 -45.04 -32.40 -9.12
C ILE A 502 -44.34 -31.35 -8.25
N ALA A 503 -44.08 -31.65 -6.98
CA ALA A 503 -43.50 -30.71 -6.01
C ALA A 503 -42.02 -30.37 -6.29
N ILE A 504 -41.21 -31.36 -6.66
CA ILE A 504 -39.75 -31.20 -6.86
C ILE A 504 -39.40 -30.23 -8.00
N PRO A 505 -40.00 -30.32 -9.22
CA PRO A 505 -39.73 -29.35 -10.27
C PRO A 505 -40.26 -27.95 -9.93
N LEU A 506 -41.38 -27.85 -9.20
CA LEU A 506 -41.95 -26.57 -8.76
C LEU A 506 -41.01 -25.86 -7.77
N LEU A 507 -40.46 -26.57 -6.78
CA LEU A 507 -39.53 -26.03 -5.78
C LEU A 507 -38.12 -25.72 -6.34
N ARG A 508 -37.80 -26.18 -7.54
CA ARG A 508 -36.51 -25.90 -8.21
C ARG A 508 -36.44 -24.49 -8.79
N HIS A 509 -37.59 -23.86 -9.07
CA HIS A 509 -37.65 -22.52 -9.61
C HIS A 509 -37.51 -21.47 -8.49
N SER A 510 -36.57 -20.52 -8.63
CA SER A 510 -36.29 -19.50 -7.61
C SER A 510 -37.49 -18.59 -7.30
N ALA A 511 -38.41 -18.41 -8.25
CA ALA A 511 -39.65 -17.68 -8.04
C ALA A 511 -40.65 -18.46 -7.17
N ALA A 512 -40.79 -19.78 -7.40
CA ALA A 512 -41.73 -20.61 -6.64
C ALA A 512 -41.33 -20.76 -5.16
N ARG A 513 -40.02 -20.83 -4.88
CA ARG A 513 -39.51 -20.81 -3.49
C ARG A 513 -39.83 -19.50 -2.77
N ARG A 514 -39.73 -18.36 -3.46
CA ARG A 514 -40.11 -17.06 -2.91
C ARG A 514 -41.61 -16.97 -2.65
N CYS A 515 -42.45 -17.47 -3.57
CA CYS A 515 -43.90 -17.51 -3.37
C CYS A 515 -44.31 -18.42 -2.21
N ALA A 516 -43.70 -19.61 -2.08
CA ALA A 516 -43.97 -20.53 -0.98
C ALA A 516 -43.55 -19.93 0.37
N PHE A 517 -42.38 -19.26 0.43
CA PHE A 517 -41.93 -18.56 1.63
C PHE A 517 -42.89 -17.44 2.03
N LEU A 518 -43.33 -16.61 1.07
CA LEU A 518 -44.31 -15.54 1.31
C LEU A 518 -45.66 -16.09 1.77
N TYR A 519 -46.14 -17.18 1.17
CA TYR A 519 -47.37 -17.85 1.57
C TYR A 519 -47.30 -18.38 3.01
N VAL A 520 -46.22 -19.11 3.34
CA VAL A 520 -46.04 -19.66 4.69
C VAL A 520 -45.89 -18.56 5.72
N THR A 521 -45.10 -17.51 5.46
CA THR A 521 -44.96 -16.37 6.37
C THR A 521 -46.27 -15.62 6.57
N THR A 522 -47.05 -15.39 5.51
CA THR A 522 -48.37 -14.75 5.60
C THR A 522 -49.36 -15.61 6.41
N LEU A 523 -49.34 -16.93 6.20
CA LEU A 523 -50.16 -17.86 6.97
C LEU A 523 -49.78 -17.85 8.46
N HIS A 524 -48.48 -17.80 8.78
CA HIS A 524 -48.02 -17.69 10.16
C HIS A 524 -48.47 -16.38 10.80
N PHE A 525 -48.38 -15.27 10.08
CA PHE A 525 -48.92 -13.98 10.54
C PHE A 525 -50.43 -14.04 10.76
N LEU A 526 -51.18 -14.68 9.87
CA LEU A 526 -52.63 -14.83 9.98
C LEU A 526 -53.00 -15.68 11.21
N VAL A 527 -52.31 -16.80 11.42
CA VAL A 527 -52.52 -17.67 12.58
C VAL A 527 -52.17 -16.91 13.86
N PHE A 528 -51.05 -16.19 13.89
CA PHE A 528 -50.61 -15.40 15.05
C PHE A 528 -51.58 -14.26 15.35
N ALA A 529 -52.08 -13.57 14.33
CA ALA A 529 -53.11 -12.55 14.46
C ALA A 529 -54.43 -13.15 14.95
N ALA A 530 -54.82 -14.34 14.47
CA ALA A 530 -56.00 -15.04 14.94
C ALA A 530 -55.86 -15.50 16.38
N THR A 531 -54.71 -16.04 16.81
CA THR A 531 -54.49 -16.39 18.23
C THR A 531 -54.44 -15.16 19.13
N ILE A 532 -53.86 -14.04 18.69
CA ILE A 532 -53.91 -12.76 19.43
C ILE A 532 -55.35 -12.25 19.50
N TYR A 533 -56.10 -12.30 18.39
CA TYR A 533 -57.50 -11.89 18.36
C TYR A 533 -58.36 -12.75 19.28
N PHE A 534 -58.21 -14.07 19.23
CA PHE A 534 -58.91 -14.99 20.14
C PHE A 534 -58.50 -14.79 21.59
N SER A 535 -57.21 -14.55 21.86
CA SER A 535 -56.65 -14.24 23.19
C SER A 535 -57.15 -12.92 23.76
N HIS A 536 -57.39 -11.91 22.92
CA HIS A 536 -57.93 -10.61 23.37
C HIS A 536 -59.46 -10.59 23.40
N SER A 537 -60.12 -11.45 22.64
CA SER A 537 -61.58 -11.62 22.68
C SER A 537 -62.07 -12.42 23.90
N SER A 538 -61.16 -13.08 24.63
CA SER A 538 -61.48 -13.82 25.86
C SER A 538 -61.44 -12.99 27.15
N GLU A 539 -61.19 -11.68 27.08
CA GLU A 539 -61.32 -10.75 28.23
C GLU A 539 -62.69 -10.03 28.24
N CYS A 540 -63.77 -10.82 28.37
CA CYS A 540 -65.11 -10.47 28.90
C CYS A 540 -66.03 -11.67 28.58
N SER A 541 -66.77 -12.36 29.45
CA SER A 541 -67.12 -12.33 30.87
C SER A 541 -67.75 -13.72 31.21
N PRO A 542 -68.01 -14.07 32.48
CA PRO A 542 -68.15 -15.46 32.95
C PRO A 542 -69.58 -15.99 32.87
N CYS A 543 -69.81 -17.21 32.35
CA CYS A 543 -70.88 -18.12 32.82
C CYS A 543 -70.98 -19.47 32.09
N HIS A 544 -71.14 -20.52 32.90
CA HIS A 544 -72.00 -21.70 32.71
C HIS A 544 -71.64 -22.83 31.71
N CYS A 545 -71.27 -23.94 32.35
CA CYS A 545 -71.93 -25.26 32.26
C CYS A 545 -71.60 -26.21 31.11
N GLY A 546 -71.28 -27.46 31.51
CA GLY A 546 -71.72 -28.66 30.80
C GLY A 546 -70.61 -29.40 30.07
N ILE A 547 -70.10 -30.54 30.57
CA ILE A 547 -70.73 -31.88 30.50
C ILE A 547 -70.08 -32.70 29.36
N ILE A 548 -69.39 -33.79 29.78
CA ILE A 548 -69.41 -35.14 29.15
C ILE A 548 -68.67 -35.27 27.79
N GLU A 549 -67.89 -36.30 27.43
CA GLU A 549 -67.61 -37.65 27.94
C GLU A 549 -66.24 -38.09 27.38
N SER A 550 -65.55 -38.89 28.18
CA SER A 550 -64.54 -39.86 27.79
C SER A 550 -65.08 -40.91 26.81
N ARG A 551 -64.30 -41.32 25.79
CA ARG A 551 -63.78 -42.71 25.62
C ARG A 551 -63.24 -43.02 24.20
N PRO A 552 -62.42 -44.09 24.05
CA PRO A 552 -61.28 -44.14 23.14
C PRO A 552 -61.39 -45.18 22.01
N LEU A 553 -60.38 -45.14 21.13
CA LEU A 553 -59.65 -46.24 20.47
C LEU A 553 -60.42 -47.53 20.14
N GLY A 554 -60.56 -47.77 18.83
CA GLY A 554 -60.60 -49.08 18.18
C GLY A 554 -59.73 -49.03 16.94
#